data_AF-A0A3C0PG06-F1
#
_entry.id   AF-A0A3C0PG06-F1
#
_cell.length_a   1.000
_cell.length_b   1.000
_cell.length_c   1.000
_cell.angle_alpha   90.00
_cell.angle_beta   90.00
_cell.angle_gamma   90.00
#
_symmetry.space_group_name_H-M   'P 1'
#
loop_
_entity.id
_entity.type
_entity.pdbx_description
1 polymer ?
#
loop_
_entity_poly.entity_id
_entity_poly.type
_entity_poly.pdbx_seq_one_letter_code
_entity_poly.pdbx_strand_id
1 'polypeptide(L)'
;MALRKEEIYRKVLHIFSGSIVPALILYIPMYAPPFSCFPVWLKPELYPPVLATVFTFIFLSIELLRFRVPFVQRLFYGISGATLRPEEEKKMTGATYIVVAAFICSIVFVKQPFISFMVLCAFIWGDAAAALVGQSFGRTKIGKKSLEGSTGCFVLCMILFLGVFQFVPHLLDSWNGKISILMAVLASLCITVMELFPVTFAKKYVINDNLTVPVITGIIMQIAYPVLK
;
A
#
# COMPACT_ATOMS: atom_id res chain seq x y z
N MET A 1 -19.39 -16.85 2.26
CA MET A 1 -19.96 -15.77 3.10
C MET A 1 -19.85 -14.50 2.28
N ALA A 2 -20.92 -13.71 2.10
CA ALA A 2 -20.84 -12.50 1.28
C ALA A 2 -19.96 -11.43 1.95
N LEU A 3 -19.19 -10.67 1.15
CA LEU A 3 -18.46 -9.51 1.63
C LEU A 3 -19.43 -8.55 2.34
N ARG A 4 -19.13 -8.22 3.60
CA ARG A 4 -19.91 -7.20 4.31
C ARG A 4 -19.79 -5.89 3.54
N LYS A 5 -20.88 -5.11 3.43
CA LYS A 5 -20.87 -3.82 2.72
C LYS A 5 -19.71 -2.91 3.15
N GLU A 6 -19.44 -2.85 4.46
CA GLU A 6 -18.31 -2.12 5.05
C GLU A 6 -16.95 -2.54 4.46
N GLU A 7 -16.74 -3.84 4.28
CA GLU A 7 -15.52 -4.41 3.73
C GLU A 7 -15.36 -4.02 2.25
N ILE A 8 -16.45 -4.01 1.48
CA ILE A 8 -16.45 -3.60 0.07
C ILE A 8 -16.06 -2.12 -0.04
N TYR A 9 -16.74 -1.23 0.69
CA TYR A 9 -16.43 0.20 0.67
C TYR A 9 -14.97 0.47 1.05
N ARG A 10 -14.46 -0.23 2.08
CA ARG A 10 -13.07 -0.08 2.48
C ARG A 10 -12.10 -0.53 1.39
N LYS A 11 -12.33 -1.69 0.78
CA LYS A 11 -11.45 -2.19 -0.30
C LYS A 11 -11.49 -1.28 -1.53
N VAL A 12 -12.66 -0.73 -1.88
CA VAL A 12 -12.78 0.27 -2.96
C VAL A 12 -11.98 1.53 -2.64
N LEU A 13 -12.11 2.07 -1.42
CA LEU A 13 -11.34 3.24 -0.99
C LEU A 13 -9.83 2.95 -0.97
N HIS A 14 -9.43 1.78 -0.48
CA HIS A 14 -8.04 1.33 -0.49
C HIS A 14 -7.52 1.19 -1.92
N ILE A 15 -8.26 0.58 -2.85
CA ILE A 15 -7.85 0.47 -4.26
C ILE A 15 -7.70 1.84 -4.91
N PHE A 16 -8.63 2.77 -4.66
CA PHE A 16 -8.57 4.12 -5.20
C PHE A 16 -7.34 4.88 -4.67
N SER A 17 -7.19 4.95 -3.35
CA SER A 17 -6.03 5.58 -2.70
C SER A 17 -4.71 4.88 -3.06
N GLY A 18 -4.73 3.55 -3.14
CA GLY A 18 -3.62 2.68 -3.50
C GLY A 18 -3.24 2.69 -4.97
N SER A 19 -3.99 3.37 -5.83
CA SER A 19 -3.60 3.64 -7.20
C SER A 19 -3.15 5.09 -7.37
N ILE A 20 -3.82 6.04 -6.71
CA ILE A 20 -3.49 7.47 -6.78
C ILE A 20 -2.20 7.80 -6.03
N VAL A 21 -2.07 7.39 -4.77
CA VAL A 21 -0.92 7.75 -3.94
C VAL A 21 0.40 7.25 -4.57
N PRO A 22 0.50 6.00 -5.05
CA PRO A 22 1.74 5.55 -5.65
C PRO A 22 1.99 6.22 -7.01
N ALA A 23 0.94 6.53 -7.79
CA ALA A 23 1.08 7.33 -9.01
C ALA A 23 1.61 8.74 -8.73
N LEU A 24 1.13 9.40 -7.66
CA LEU A 24 1.66 10.69 -7.21
C LEU A 24 3.15 10.58 -6.84
N ILE A 25 3.55 9.51 -6.15
CA ILE A 25 4.96 9.28 -5.81
C ILE A 25 5.83 9.14 -7.07
N LEU A 26 5.34 8.44 -8.09
CA LEU A 26 6.07 8.24 -9.34
C LEU A 26 6.15 9.50 -10.20
N TYR A 27 5.03 10.19 -10.39
CA TYR A 27 4.89 11.21 -11.43
C TYR A 27 5.12 12.64 -10.97
N ILE A 28 4.96 12.95 -9.67
CA ILE A 28 5.21 14.32 -9.16
C ILE A 28 6.64 14.79 -9.47
N PRO A 29 7.72 14.00 -9.24
CA PRO A 29 9.08 14.44 -9.56
C PRO A 29 9.27 14.75 -11.05
N MET A 30 8.49 14.12 -11.92
CA MET A 30 8.61 14.24 -13.38
C MET A 30 7.86 15.47 -13.92
N TYR A 31 6.65 15.74 -13.41
CA TYR A 31 5.73 16.71 -14.02
C TYR A 31 5.46 17.96 -13.16
N ALA A 32 5.67 17.90 -11.85
CA ALA A 32 5.39 19.03 -10.96
C ALA A 32 6.44 20.17 -11.01
N PRO A 33 7.75 19.96 -11.27
CA PRO A 33 8.75 21.03 -11.19
C PRO A 33 8.43 22.33 -11.95
N PRO A 34 7.86 22.31 -13.17
CA PRO A 34 7.52 23.53 -13.88
C PRO A 34 6.38 24.35 -13.25
N PHE A 35 5.56 23.73 -12.38
CA PHE A 35 4.33 24.32 -11.83
C PHE A 35 4.33 24.40 -10.30
N SER A 36 5.33 23.80 -9.65
CA SER A 36 5.34 23.66 -8.20
C SER A 36 5.72 24.96 -7.51
N CYS A 37 5.02 25.29 -6.42
CA CYS A 37 5.42 26.34 -5.48
C CYS A 37 6.56 25.89 -4.54
N PHE A 38 7.25 24.79 -4.85
CA PHE A 38 8.37 24.32 -4.04
C PHE A 38 9.57 25.26 -4.19
N PRO A 39 10.39 25.43 -3.14
CA PRO A 39 11.60 26.24 -3.23
C PRO A 39 12.54 25.72 -4.32
N VAL A 40 13.19 26.62 -5.06
CA VAL A 40 14.06 26.29 -6.20
C VAL A 40 15.22 25.36 -5.83
N TRP A 41 15.67 25.39 -4.58
CA TRP A 41 16.73 24.51 -4.08
C TRP A 41 16.27 23.08 -3.76
N LEU A 42 14.96 22.83 -3.71
CA LEU A 42 14.43 21.51 -3.39
C LEU A 42 14.46 20.63 -4.64
N LYS A 43 15.20 19.52 -4.57
CA LYS A 43 15.27 18.57 -5.68
C LYS A 43 13.88 17.97 -5.96
N PRO A 44 13.44 17.82 -7.22
CA PRO A 44 12.14 17.26 -7.59
C PRO A 44 11.81 15.90 -6.95
N GLU A 45 12.81 15.04 -6.79
CA GLU A 45 12.69 13.73 -6.14
C GLU A 45 12.19 13.83 -4.69
N LEU A 46 12.41 14.97 -4.02
CA LEU A 46 11.99 15.21 -2.64
C LEU A 46 10.55 15.73 -2.54
N TYR A 47 9.88 16.03 -3.65
CA TYR A 47 8.51 16.54 -3.60
C TYR A 47 7.52 15.49 -3.04
N PRO A 48 7.53 14.22 -3.48
CA PRO A 48 6.67 13.20 -2.88
C PRO A 48 6.87 13.00 -1.38
N PRO A 49 8.09 12.82 -0.83
CA PRO A 49 8.24 12.65 0.60
C PRO A 49 7.84 13.89 1.40
N VAL A 50 8.07 15.10 0.89
CA VAL A 50 7.58 16.34 1.56
C VAL A 50 6.06 16.36 1.62
N LEU A 51 5.37 16.08 0.51
CA LEU A 51 3.90 16.02 0.48
C LEU A 51 3.39 14.90 1.38
N ALA A 52 3.97 13.71 1.29
CA ALA A 52 3.60 12.57 2.11
C ALA A 52 3.80 12.87 3.61
N THR A 53 4.85 13.60 3.98
CA THR A 53 5.07 14.08 5.36
C THR A 53 3.88 14.91 5.84
N VAL A 54 3.48 15.92 5.06
CA VAL A 54 2.35 16.80 5.39
C VAL A 54 1.06 15.98 5.53
N PHE A 55 0.76 15.11 4.58
CA PHE A 55 -0.43 14.24 4.63
C PHE A 55 -0.40 13.31 5.84
N THR A 56 0.74 12.68 6.16
CA THR A 56 0.88 11.83 7.33
C THR A 56 0.63 12.61 8.62
N PHE A 57 1.19 13.82 8.76
CA PHE A 57 0.92 14.65 9.93
C PHE A 57 -0.56 15.02 10.06
N ILE A 58 -1.24 15.34 8.97
CA ILE A 58 -2.69 15.63 8.98
C ILE A 58 -3.48 14.40 9.44
N PHE A 59 -3.25 13.23 8.84
CA PHE A 59 -3.96 11.99 9.18
C PHE A 59 -3.72 11.57 10.63
N LEU A 60 -2.47 11.60 11.09
CA LEU A 60 -2.12 11.30 12.47
C LEU A 60 -2.73 12.31 13.45
N SER A 61 -2.78 13.60 13.09
CA SER A 61 -3.41 14.62 13.93
C SER A 61 -4.92 14.39 14.06
N ILE A 62 -5.61 14.06 12.97
CA ILE A 62 -7.04 13.72 12.99
C ILE A 62 -7.28 12.49 13.86
N GLU A 63 -6.46 11.45 13.71
CA GLU A 63 -6.51 10.21 14.52
C GLU A 63 -6.30 10.48 16.02
N LEU A 64 -5.30 11.29 16.38
CA LEU A 64 -5.05 11.65 17.77
C LEU A 64 -6.18 12.52 18.36
N LEU A 65 -6.71 13.45 17.58
CA LEU A 65 -7.81 14.33 18.00
C LEU A 65 -9.13 13.57 18.14
N ARG A 66 -9.45 12.62 17.24
CA ARG A 66 -10.70 11.85 17.33
C ARG A 66 -10.77 11.02 18.60
N PHE A 67 -9.63 10.49 19.09
CA PHE A 67 -9.60 9.75 20.37
C PHE A 67 -9.73 10.65 21.61
N ARG A 68 -9.48 11.96 21.50
CA ARG A 68 -9.51 12.90 22.63
C ARG A 68 -10.76 13.77 22.66
N VAL A 69 -11.34 14.08 21.49
CA VAL A 69 -12.41 15.06 21.34
C VAL A 69 -13.67 14.38 20.77
N PRO A 70 -14.75 14.22 21.57
CA PRO A 70 -15.99 13.56 21.13
C PRO A 70 -16.65 14.20 19.89
N PHE A 71 -16.47 15.50 19.70
CA PHE A 71 -16.94 16.18 18.49
C PHE A 71 -16.22 15.69 17.23
N VAL A 72 -14.89 15.60 17.28
CA VAL A 72 -14.07 15.10 16.16
C VAL A 72 -14.39 13.63 15.89
N GLN A 73 -14.56 12.81 16.93
CA GLN A 73 -14.99 11.41 16.78
C GLN A 73 -16.33 11.31 16.03
N ARG A 74 -17.33 12.13 16.39
CA ARG A 74 -18.64 12.12 15.73
C ARG A 74 -18.55 12.55 14.26
N LEU A 75 -17.78 13.60 13.96
CA LEU A 75 -17.55 14.02 12.57
C LEU A 75 -16.84 12.94 11.76
N PHE A 76 -15.77 12.37 12.32
CA PHE A 76 -15.02 11.29 11.70
C PHE A 76 -15.90 10.08 11.42
N TYR A 77 -16.73 9.67 12.38
CA TYR A 77 -17.70 8.59 12.19
C TYR A 77 -18.76 8.92 11.15
N GLY A 78 -19.24 10.16 11.09
CA GLY A 78 -20.21 10.59 10.08
C GLY A 78 -19.65 10.49 8.65
N ILE A 79 -18.34 10.73 8.46
CA ILE A 79 -17.69 10.71 7.14
C ILE A 79 -17.18 9.31 6.79
N SER A 80 -16.49 8.64 7.71
CA SER A 80 -15.74 7.41 7.45
C SER A 80 -16.39 6.16 8.04
N GLY A 81 -17.50 6.28 8.78
CA GLY A 81 -18.16 5.19 9.49
C GLY A 81 -18.49 3.97 8.63
N ALA A 82 -18.85 4.18 7.37
CA ALA A 82 -19.15 3.11 6.42
C ALA A 82 -17.95 2.22 6.05
N THR A 83 -16.72 2.63 6.39
CA THR A 83 -15.48 1.90 6.06
C THR A 83 -14.75 1.36 7.30
N LEU A 84 -15.12 1.82 8.50
CA LEU A 84 -14.43 1.49 9.74
C LEU A 84 -14.80 0.10 10.24
N ARG A 85 -13.79 -0.64 10.70
CA ARG A 85 -14.05 -1.85 11.49
C ARG A 85 -14.38 -1.50 12.95
N PRO A 86 -15.12 -2.35 13.67
CA PRO A 86 -15.40 -2.13 15.09
C PRO A 86 -14.13 -1.93 15.94
N GLU A 87 -13.05 -2.65 15.63
CA GLU A 87 -11.78 -2.45 16.35
C GLU A 87 -11.07 -1.11 16.05
N GLU A 88 -11.37 -0.45 14.93
CA GLU A 88 -10.78 0.83 14.49
C GLU A 88 -11.50 2.05 15.09
N GLU A 89 -12.54 1.82 15.90
CA GLU A 89 -13.16 2.87 16.72
C GLU A 89 -12.18 3.44 17.75
N LYS A 90 -11.34 2.57 18.28
CA LYS A 90 -10.39 2.85 19.39
C LYS A 90 -8.94 2.64 18.98
N LYS A 91 -8.67 2.34 17.71
CA LYS A 91 -7.34 2.10 17.14
C LYS A 91 -7.19 2.85 15.82
N MET A 92 -5.95 3.17 15.45
CA MET A 92 -5.68 3.78 14.14
C MET A 92 -6.25 2.93 13.00
N THR A 93 -6.80 3.61 12.00
CA THR A 93 -7.41 2.99 10.83
C THR A 93 -6.37 2.39 9.89
N GLY A 94 -6.77 1.36 9.14
CA GLY A 94 -5.97 0.82 8.03
C GLY A 94 -5.55 1.90 7.02
N ALA A 95 -6.42 2.86 6.73
CA ALA A 95 -6.10 3.97 5.83
C ALA A 95 -4.94 4.84 6.33
N THR A 96 -4.90 5.16 7.63
CA THR A 96 -3.76 5.87 8.24
C THR A 96 -2.47 5.06 8.10
N TYR A 97 -2.52 3.74 8.29
CA TYR A 97 -1.35 2.89 8.08
C TYR A 97 -0.86 2.90 6.62
N ILE A 98 -1.76 2.92 5.63
CA ILE A 98 -1.40 3.06 4.21
C ILE A 98 -0.72 4.40 3.95
N VAL A 99 -1.24 5.50 4.51
CA VAL A 99 -0.63 6.84 4.37
C VAL A 99 0.78 6.86 4.97
N VAL A 100 0.96 6.26 6.15
CA VAL A 100 2.29 6.13 6.77
C VAL A 100 3.20 5.23 5.92
N ALA A 101 2.69 4.14 5.35
CA ALA A 101 3.45 3.27 4.45
C ALA A 101 3.92 4.02 3.21
N ALA A 102 3.03 4.80 2.58
CA ALA A 102 3.35 5.62 1.42
C ALA A 102 4.42 6.68 1.75
N PHE A 103 4.33 7.30 2.93
CA PHE A 103 5.37 8.19 3.44
C PHE A 103 6.71 7.48 3.57
N ILE A 104 6.77 6.33 4.26
CA ILE A 104 8.02 5.57 4.41
C ILE A 104 8.57 5.14 3.05
N CYS A 105 7.75 4.56 2.18
CA CYS A 105 8.15 4.17 0.83
C CYS A 105 8.69 5.37 0.02
N SER A 106 8.03 6.54 0.09
CA SER A 106 8.49 7.74 -0.62
C SER A 106 9.84 8.26 -0.16
N ILE A 107 10.21 8.05 1.11
CA ILE A 107 11.53 8.41 1.65
C ILE A 107 12.56 7.32 1.31
N VAL A 108 12.26 6.07 1.64
CA VAL A 108 13.21 4.95 1.49
C VAL A 108 13.55 4.72 0.03
N PHE A 109 12.55 4.82 -0.86
CA PHE A 109 12.72 4.63 -2.30
C PHE A 109 12.71 5.97 -3.05
N VAL A 110 13.16 7.06 -2.42
CA VAL A 110 13.22 8.40 -3.05
C VAL A 110 14.00 8.40 -4.37
N LYS A 111 15.04 7.58 -4.48
CA LYS A 111 15.85 7.40 -5.70
C LYS A 111 15.26 6.40 -6.70
N GLN A 112 14.27 5.63 -6.28
CA GLN A 112 13.67 4.53 -7.03
C GLN A 112 12.14 4.57 -6.86
N PRO A 113 11.46 5.67 -7.24
CA PRO A 113 10.04 5.86 -6.94
C PRO A 113 9.14 4.80 -7.61
N PHE A 114 9.61 4.14 -8.67
CA PHE A 114 8.97 2.99 -9.28
C PHE A 114 8.78 1.82 -8.30
N ILE A 115 9.68 1.63 -7.32
CA ILE A 115 9.53 0.58 -6.30
C ILE A 115 8.33 0.91 -5.40
N SER A 116 8.24 2.15 -4.91
CA SER A 116 7.08 2.63 -4.14
C SER A 116 5.78 2.42 -4.92
N PHE A 117 5.78 2.77 -6.21
CA PHE A 117 4.64 2.53 -7.09
C PHE A 117 4.22 1.07 -7.09
N MET A 118 5.15 0.18 -7.44
CA MET A 118 4.85 -1.23 -7.64
C MET A 118 4.38 -1.91 -6.36
N VAL A 119 5.05 -1.70 -5.23
CA VAL A 119 4.74 -2.43 -3.99
C VAL A 119 3.45 -1.96 -3.33
N LEU A 120 3.17 -0.65 -3.33
CA LEU A 120 1.91 -0.14 -2.79
C LEU A 120 0.72 -0.59 -3.64
N CYS A 121 0.82 -0.47 -4.96
CA CYS A 121 -0.20 -0.94 -5.89
C CYS A 121 -0.41 -2.47 -5.75
N ALA A 122 0.65 -3.26 -5.88
CA ALA A 122 0.55 -4.72 -5.87
C ALA A 122 0.03 -5.26 -4.54
N PHE A 123 0.46 -4.69 -3.40
CA PHE A 123 -0.06 -5.09 -2.10
C PHE A 123 -1.56 -4.79 -1.96
N ILE A 124 -2.00 -3.56 -2.27
CA ILE A 124 -3.39 -3.15 -2.05
C ILE A 124 -4.36 -3.93 -2.94
N TRP A 125 -4.00 -4.09 -4.21
CA TRP A 125 -4.79 -4.89 -5.15
C TRP A 125 -4.73 -6.38 -4.77
N GLY A 126 -3.56 -6.90 -4.41
CA GLY A 126 -3.36 -8.27 -3.95
C GLY A 126 -4.19 -8.60 -2.71
N ASP A 127 -4.22 -7.73 -1.69
CA ASP A 127 -5.03 -7.86 -0.48
C ASP A 127 -6.54 -7.82 -0.79
N ALA A 128 -6.96 -7.06 -1.81
CA ALA A 128 -8.34 -7.09 -2.28
C ALA A 128 -8.70 -8.44 -2.94
N ALA A 129 -7.82 -8.97 -3.80
CA ALA A 129 -8.01 -10.29 -4.39
C ALA A 129 -7.98 -11.40 -3.33
N ALA A 130 -7.08 -11.32 -2.35
CA ALA A 130 -7.01 -12.28 -1.26
C ALA A 130 -8.33 -12.38 -0.50
N ALA A 131 -8.93 -11.23 -0.19
CA ALA A 131 -10.23 -11.17 0.47
C ALA A 131 -11.35 -11.73 -0.41
N LEU A 132 -11.40 -11.35 -1.70
CA LEU A 132 -12.43 -11.81 -2.64
C LEU A 132 -12.38 -13.32 -2.85
N VAL A 133 -11.21 -13.85 -3.20
CA VAL A 133 -11.01 -15.29 -3.44
C VAL A 133 -11.15 -16.07 -2.15
N GLY A 134 -10.58 -15.59 -1.04
CA GLY A 134 -10.64 -16.28 0.26
C GLY A 134 -12.05 -16.36 0.86
N GLN A 135 -12.94 -15.40 0.55
CA GLN A 135 -14.35 -15.47 0.98
C GLN A 135 -15.23 -16.32 0.06
N SER A 136 -14.88 -16.38 -1.24
CA SER A 136 -15.64 -17.10 -2.26
C SER A 136 -15.29 -18.59 -2.31
N PHE A 137 -13.98 -18.90 -2.23
CA PHE A 137 -13.43 -20.25 -2.45
C PHE A 137 -12.57 -20.75 -1.29
N GLY A 138 -12.35 -19.94 -0.24
CA GLY A 138 -11.42 -20.28 0.83
C GLY A 138 -11.87 -21.46 1.69
N ARG A 139 -11.36 -22.65 1.40
CA ARG A 139 -11.62 -23.89 2.14
C ARG A 139 -10.50 -24.18 3.13
N THR A 140 -9.25 -23.97 2.74
CA THR A 140 -8.08 -24.32 3.55
C THR A 140 -7.62 -23.13 4.38
N LYS A 141 -7.97 -23.09 5.66
CA LYS A 141 -7.69 -21.96 6.55
C LYS A 141 -6.31 -22.04 7.19
N ILE A 142 -5.61 -20.90 7.21
CA ILE A 142 -4.41 -20.66 8.00
C ILE A 142 -4.71 -19.44 8.88
N GLY A 143 -5.01 -19.70 10.15
CA GLY A 143 -5.50 -18.68 11.07
C GLY A 143 -6.83 -18.08 10.60
N LYS A 144 -6.85 -16.76 10.36
CA LYS A 144 -8.03 -16.04 9.84
C LYS A 144 -8.05 -15.93 8.30
N LYS A 145 -6.97 -16.32 7.64
CA LYS A 145 -6.80 -16.23 6.18
C LYS A 145 -6.95 -17.62 5.55
N SER A 146 -6.98 -17.71 4.22
CA SER A 146 -7.08 -18.99 3.51
C SER A 146 -6.03 -19.10 2.43
N LEU A 147 -5.55 -20.33 2.18
CA LEU A 147 -4.57 -20.59 1.13
C LEU A 147 -5.10 -20.15 -0.23
N GLU A 148 -6.38 -20.33 -0.50
CA GLU A 148 -7.01 -19.90 -1.76
C GLU A 148 -7.05 -18.36 -1.87
N GLY A 149 -7.12 -17.65 -0.75
CA GLY A 149 -6.99 -16.19 -0.74
C GLY A 149 -5.56 -15.79 -1.10
N SER A 150 -4.57 -16.43 -0.47
CA SER A 150 -3.15 -16.18 -0.76
C SER A 150 -2.78 -16.54 -2.20
N THR A 151 -3.34 -17.61 -2.80
CA THR A 151 -3.14 -17.89 -4.23
C THR A 151 -3.78 -16.81 -5.10
N GLY A 152 -4.95 -16.29 -4.73
CA GLY A 152 -5.56 -15.13 -5.39
C GLY A 152 -4.68 -13.87 -5.34
N CYS A 153 -4.09 -13.58 -4.17
CA CYS A 153 -3.12 -12.50 -3.99
C CYS A 153 -1.91 -12.67 -4.92
N PHE A 154 -1.30 -13.86 -4.88
CA PHE A 154 -0.11 -14.18 -5.66
C PHE A 154 -0.36 -14.05 -7.16
N VAL A 155 -1.45 -14.64 -7.67
CA VAL A 155 -1.81 -14.60 -9.09
C VAL A 155 -2.07 -13.17 -9.53
N LEU A 156 -2.80 -12.37 -8.74
CA LEU A 156 -3.04 -10.97 -9.09
C LEU A 156 -1.74 -10.16 -9.09
N CYS A 157 -0.86 -10.34 -8.10
CA CYS A 157 0.45 -9.68 -8.10
C CYS A 157 1.26 -10.04 -9.35
N MET A 158 1.30 -11.32 -9.74
CA MET A 158 1.96 -11.76 -10.97
C MET A 158 1.39 -11.10 -12.23
N ILE A 159 0.06 -10.97 -12.31
CA ILE A 159 -0.62 -10.25 -13.40
C ILE A 159 -0.24 -8.77 -13.40
N LEU A 160 -0.15 -8.14 -12.23
CA LEU A 160 0.27 -6.74 -12.15
C LEU A 160 1.71 -6.55 -12.61
N PHE A 161 2.65 -7.34 -12.09
CA PHE A 161 4.07 -7.24 -12.44
C PHE A 161 4.36 -7.60 -13.90
N LEU A 162 3.82 -8.71 -14.40
CA LEU A 162 4.12 -9.19 -15.75
C LEU A 162 3.14 -8.69 -16.81
N GLY A 163 1.97 -8.20 -16.43
CA GLY A 163 0.90 -7.82 -17.36
C GLY A 163 0.60 -6.32 -17.35
N VAL A 164 0.35 -5.74 -16.19
CA VAL A 164 -0.15 -4.34 -16.11
C VAL A 164 0.97 -3.31 -16.09
N PHE A 165 2.00 -3.52 -15.26
CA PHE A 165 3.08 -2.55 -15.04
C PHE A 165 3.92 -2.27 -16.27
N GLN A 166 3.99 -3.20 -17.23
CA GLN A 166 4.62 -2.98 -18.53
C GLN A 166 3.93 -1.91 -19.39
N PHE A 167 2.66 -1.60 -19.13
CA PHE A 167 1.90 -0.58 -19.84
C PHE A 167 1.80 0.75 -19.09
N VAL A 168 2.37 0.84 -17.88
CA VAL A 168 2.37 2.09 -17.11
C VAL A 168 3.52 2.98 -17.61
N PRO A 169 3.24 4.16 -18.18
CA PRO A 169 4.29 5.02 -18.74
C PRO A 169 5.34 5.39 -17.70
N HIS A 170 6.61 5.38 -18.09
CA HIS A 170 7.78 5.71 -17.26
C HIS A 170 8.08 4.79 -16.07
N LEU A 171 7.23 3.80 -15.78
CA LEU A 171 7.42 2.92 -14.63
C LEU A 171 8.66 2.01 -14.82
N LEU A 172 8.88 1.53 -16.04
CA LEU A 172 9.91 0.55 -16.38
C LEU A 172 11.10 1.12 -17.16
N ASP A 173 11.22 2.44 -17.27
CA ASP A 173 12.36 3.08 -17.95
C ASP A 173 13.69 2.65 -17.28
N SER A 174 13.65 2.52 -15.96
CA SER A 174 14.77 2.01 -15.15
C SER A 174 14.92 0.48 -15.20
N TRP A 175 14.14 -0.25 -15.99
CA TRP A 175 14.10 -1.72 -16.11
C TRP A 175 14.27 -2.20 -17.55
N ASN A 176 14.88 -1.40 -18.42
CA ASN A 176 15.00 -1.71 -19.85
C ASN A 176 13.64 -2.04 -20.51
N GLY A 177 12.56 -1.48 -19.97
CA GLY A 177 11.19 -1.67 -20.45
C GLY A 177 10.48 -2.96 -20.00
N LYS A 178 11.12 -3.87 -19.26
CA LYS A 178 10.48 -5.13 -18.80
C LYS A 178 10.94 -5.57 -17.41
N ILE A 179 10.01 -6.07 -16.61
CA ILE A 179 10.33 -6.69 -15.31
C ILE A 179 10.76 -8.14 -15.54
N SER A 180 11.88 -8.54 -14.94
CA SER A 180 12.31 -9.95 -14.92
C SER A 180 11.28 -10.84 -14.21
N ILE A 181 11.03 -12.04 -14.75
CA ILE A 181 10.14 -13.03 -14.14
C ILE A 181 10.57 -13.36 -12.71
N LEU A 182 11.88 -13.43 -12.46
CA LEU A 182 12.41 -13.71 -11.11
C LEU A 182 12.04 -12.60 -10.12
N MET A 183 12.11 -11.33 -10.54
CA MET A 183 11.70 -10.21 -9.69
C MET A 183 10.18 -10.24 -9.43
N ALA A 184 9.38 -10.51 -10.47
CA ALA A 184 7.93 -10.62 -10.34
C ALA A 184 7.52 -11.74 -9.36
N VAL A 185 8.15 -12.91 -9.47
CA VAL A 185 7.92 -14.04 -8.55
C VAL A 185 8.37 -13.68 -7.13
N LEU A 186 9.56 -13.11 -6.96
CA LEU A 186 10.09 -12.72 -5.65
C LEU A 186 9.17 -11.71 -4.95
N ALA A 187 8.79 -10.64 -5.64
CA ALA A 187 7.91 -9.61 -5.10
C ALA A 187 6.51 -10.17 -4.77
N SER A 188 5.92 -10.93 -5.68
CA SER A 188 4.58 -11.52 -5.50
C SER A 188 4.55 -12.54 -4.36
N LEU A 189 5.58 -13.39 -4.23
CA LEU A 189 5.72 -14.30 -3.10
C LEU A 189 5.90 -13.54 -1.79
N CYS A 190 6.74 -12.51 -1.77
CA CYS A 190 6.96 -11.69 -0.57
C CYS A 190 5.64 -11.04 -0.09
N ILE A 191 4.90 -10.38 -0.99
CA ILE A 191 3.59 -9.78 -0.67
C ILE A 191 2.65 -10.85 -0.12
N THR A 192 2.56 -11.99 -0.79
CA THR A 192 1.64 -13.08 -0.41
C THR A 192 1.98 -13.67 0.95
N VAL A 193 3.26 -13.94 1.22
CA VAL A 193 3.72 -14.50 2.49
C VAL A 193 3.52 -13.51 3.63
N MET A 194 3.85 -12.25 3.43
CA MET A 194 3.69 -11.19 4.43
C MET A 194 2.22 -10.86 4.69
N GLU A 195 1.37 -10.98 3.68
CA GLU A 195 -0.08 -10.92 3.82
C GLU A 195 -0.59 -12.11 4.65
N LEU A 196 -0.19 -13.34 4.31
CA LEU A 196 -0.65 -14.55 4.99
C LEU A 196 -0.20 -14.61 6.46
N PHE A 197 1.04 -14.21 6.72
CA PHE A 197 1.68 -14.25 8.04
C PHE A 197 1.97 -12.83 8.54
N PRO A 198 1.02 -12.21 9.27
CA PRO A 198 1.20 -10.86 9.78
C PRO A 198 2.40 -10.79 10.74
N VAL A 199 3.21 -9.75 10.60
CA VAL A 199 4.41 -9.55 11.40
C VAL A 199 4.02 -9.31 12.86
N THR A 200 4.48 -10.20 13.75
CA THR A 200 4.27 -10.07 15.19
C THR A 200 5.56 -9.67 15.88
N PHE A 201 5.51 -8.55 16.61
CA PHE A 201 6.57 -8.10 17.48
C PHE A 201 6.32 -8.58 18.91
N ALA A 202 7.35 -9.16 19.54
CA ALA A 202 7.31 -9.68 20.91
C ALA A 202 6.14 -10.63 21.21
N LYS A 203 5.70 -11.42 20.21
CA LYS A 203 4.56 -12.38 20.26
C LYS A 203 3.20 -11.79 20.67
N LYS A 204 3.09 -10.49 20.94
CA LYS A 204 1.88 -9.82 21.46
C LYS A 204 1.43 -8.63 20.61
N TYR A 205 2.33 -7.97 19.88
CA TYR A 205 2.02 -6.79 19.10
C TYR A 205 2.03 -7.12 17.61
N VAL A 206 0.84 -7.24 17.03
CA VAL A 206 0.69 -7.41 15.58
C VAL A 206 0.84 -6.04 14.93
N ILE A 207 1.86 -5.88 14.08
CA ILE A 207 2.00 -4.65 13.29
C ILE A 207 1.03 -4.75 12.11
N ASN A 208 0.39 -3.64 11.76
CA ASN A 208 -0.56 -3.61 10.66
C ASN A 208 0.11 -4.02 9.34
N ASP A 209 -0.55 -4.93 8.60
CA ASP A 209 -0.10 -5.43 7.30
C ASP A 209 -0.06 -4.30 6.26
N ASN A 210 -0.99 -3.35 6.33
CA ASN A 210 -1.00 -2.17 5.46
C ASN A 210 0.24 -1.28 5.57
N LEU A 211 0.99 -1.42 6.66
CA LEU A 211 2.28 -0.75 6.85
C LEU A 211 3.45 -1.64 6.46
N THR A 212 3.47 -2.86 6.99
CA THR A 212 4.67 -3.71 6.92
C THR A 212 4.91 -4.33 5.56
N VAL A 213 3.85 -4.78 4.88
CA VAL A 213 3.97 -5.48 3.59
C VAL A 213 4.64 -4.60 2.52
N PRO A 214 4.12 -3.40 2.17
CA PRO A 214 4.73 -2.59 1.10
C PRO A 214 6.16 -2.15 1.44
N VAL A 215 6.47 -1.85 2.71
CA VAL A 215 7.81 -1.42 3.13
C VAL A 215 8.81 -2.57 3.00
N ILE A 216 8.49 -3.74 3.54
CA ILE A 216 9.41 -4.89 3.56
C ILE A 216 9.59 -5.45 2.14
N THR A 217 8.51 -5.61 1.37
CA THR A 217 8.61 -6.03 -0.03
C THR A 217 9.43 -5.02 -0.84
N GLY A 218 9.24 -3.71 -0.62
CA GLY A 218 10.01 -2.68 -1.31
C GLY A 218 11.50 -2.77 -1.01
N ILE A 219 11.89 -3.02 0.24
CA ILE A 219 13.30 -3.21 0.63
C ILE A 219 13.89 -4.43 -0.08
N ILE A 220 13.15 -5.55 -0.12
CA ILE A 220 13.59 -6.76 -0.82
C ILE A 220 13.77 -6.50 -2.32
N MET A 221 12.81 -5.81 -2.95
CA MET A 221 12.91 -5.42 -4.36
C MET A 221 14.11 -4.49 -4.61
N GLN A 222 14.35 -3.52 -3.73
CA GLN A 222 15.48 -2.60 -3.84
C GLN A 222 16.83 -3.32 -3.76
N ILE A 223 16.96 -4.29 -2.85
CA ILE A 223 18.18 -5.10 -2.70
C ILE A 223 18.38 -6.02 -3.92
N ALA A 224 17.31 -6.61 -4.44
CA ALA A 224 17.36 -7.52 -5.58
C ALA A 224 17.48 -6.80 -6.93
N TYR A 225 17.08 -5.52 -7.00
CA TYR A 225 17.07 -4.69 -8.21
C TYR A 225 18.37 -4.72 -9.03
N PRO A 226 19.57 -4.49 -8.46
CA PRO A 226 20.81 -4.50 -9.27
C PRO A 226 21.12 -5.84 -9.92
N VAL A 227 20.57 -6.94 -9.42
CA VAL A 227 20.82 -8.31 -9.93
C VAL A 227 19.71 -8.76 -10.89
N LEU A 228 18.48 -8.30 -10.68
CA LEU A 228 17.27 -8.77 -11.39
C LEU A 228 16.64 -7.73 -12.32
N LYS A 229 17.32 -6.60 -12.58
CA LYS A 229 16.93 -5.56 -13.54
C LYS A 229 17.08 -6.04 -14.99
#